data_AF-A0A058Z6Y4-F1
#
_entry.id   AF-A0A058Z6Y4-F1
#
_cell.length_a   1.000
_cell.length_b   1.000
_cell.length_c   1.000
_cell.angle_alpha   90.00
_cell.angle_beta   90.00
_cell.angle_gamma   90.00
#
_symmetry.space_group_name_H-M   'P 1'
#
loop_
_entity.id
_entity.type
_entity.pdbx_description
1 polymer ?
#
loop_
_entity_poly.entity_id
_entity_poly.type
_entity_poly.pdbx_seq_one_letter_code
_entity_poly.pdbx_strand_id
1 'polypeptide(L)'
;MPPGGGGGEGAQSGPNLPALGESAPGGTRSVWSKKRVIDELYRIIEQDVKRTFPELAYFRLPSVQSRLANILAIYSFQHPSLSYRQGMHDIAAFVMYVFDHDLFLVEDLSSLETACTMATSREGAARESRHGCV
;
A
#
# COMPACT_ATOMS: atom_id res chain seq x y z
N MET A 1 -44.94 -19.21 -23.76
CA MET A 1 -43.66 -18.82 -24.38
C MET A 1 -43.44 -17.34 -24.14
N PRO A 2 -42.51 -16.94 -23.26
CA PRO A 2 -41.94 -15.59 -23.28
C PRO A 2 -40.76 -15.53 -24.25
N PRO A 3 -40.59 -14.46 -25.05
CA PRO A 3 -39.35 -14.21 -25.76
C PRO A 3 -38.27 -13.70 -24.81
N GLY A 4 -37.05 -14.19 -25.01
CA GLY A 4 -35.85 -13.73 -24.33
C GLY A 4 -35.16 -12.55 -25.02
N GLY A 5 -34.05 -12.12 -24.41
CA GLY A 5 -33.14 -11.07 -24.85
C GLY A 5 -33.22 -9.86 -23.92
N GLY A 6 -32.15 -9.31 -23.37
CA GLY A 6 -30.72 -9.51 -23.56
C GLY A 6 -29.97 -8.37 -22.85
N GLY A 7 -28.66 -8.51 -22.67
CA GLY A 7 -27.73 -7.43 -22.29
C GLY A 7 -27.73 -7.12 -20.79
N GLY A 8 -26.63 -7.19 -20.05
CA GLY A 8 -25.28 -6.82 -20.44
C GLY A 8 -24.97 -5.43 -19.87
N GLU A 9 -23.97 -5.37 -19.00
CA GLU A 9 -23.18 -4.17 -18.67
C GLU A 9 -23.79 -3.16 -17.69
N GLY A 10 -23.54 -3.42 -16.41
CA GLY A 10 -23.48 -2.39 -15.37
C GLY A 10 -22.10 -2.39 -14.74
N ALA A 11 -21.07 -2.02 -15.51
CA ALA A 11 -19.78 -1.66 -14.94
C ALA A 11 -20.03 -0.50 -13.97
N GLN A 12 -20.04 -0.80 -12.68
CA GLN A 12 -20.19 0.18 -11.60
C GLN A 12 -18.94 1.07 -11.60
N SER A 13 -18.98 2.08 -12.46
CA SER A 13 -18.13 3.26 -12.39
C SER A 13 -18.42 3.94 -11.05
N GLY A 14 -17.57 3.66 -10.05
CA GLY A 14 -17.60 4.32 -8.77
C GLY A 14 -17.29 5.81 -8.91
N PRO A 15 -17.59 6.61 -7.87
CA PRO A 15 -17.68 8.05 -7.99
C PRO A 15 -16.33 8.65 -8.32
N ASN A 16 -16.26 9.30 -9.48
CA ASN A 16 -15.14 10.12 -9.86
C ASN A 16 -15.18 11.40 -9.00
N LEU A 17 -14.29 11.54 -8.02
CA LEU A 17 -14.14 12.77 -7.25
C LEU A 17 -13.77 13.91 -8.21
N PRO A 18 -14.45 15.06 -8.14
CA PRO A 18 -13.99 16.24 -8.86
C PRO A 18 -12.59 16.59 -8.34
N ALA A 19 -11.68 16.93 -9.25
CA ALA A 19 -10.34 17.36 -8.90
C ALA A 19 -10.43 18.50 -7.85
N LEU A 20 -9.46 18.59 -6.94
CA LEU A 20 -9.39 19.60 -5.86
C LEU A 20 -9.37 21.07 -6.37
N GLY A 21 -9.58 21.31 -7.66
CA GLY A 21 -9.70 22.60 -8.31
C GLY A 21 -10.89 22.79 -9.28
N GLU A 22 -11.78 21.80 -9.49
CA GLU A 22 -12.92 21.99 -10.39
C GLU A 22 -14.09 22.69 -9.69
N SER A 23 -14.44 23.86 -10.23
CA SER A 23 -15.32 24.85 -9.61
C SER A 23 -16.79 24.49 -9.85
N ALA A 24 -17.55 24.27 -8.78
CA ALA A 24 -19.01 24.27 -8.85
C ALA A 24 -19.53 25.68 -9.22
N PRO A 25 -20.54 25.81 -10.09
CA PRO A 25 -21.08 27.12 -10.46
C PRO A 25 -21.95 27.65 -9.31
N GLY A 26 -21.44 28.67 -8.60
CA GLY A 26 -22.17 29.38 -7.56
C GLY A 26 -21.92 28.83 -6.15
N GLY A 27 -20.89 29.36 -5.49
CA GLY A 27 -20.68 29.10 -4.06
C GLY A 27 -19.27 29.48 -3.66
N THR A 28 -19.15 30.42 -2.72
CA THR A 28 -17.90 30.93 -2.17
C THR A 28 -16.90 29.80 -1.87
N ARG A 29 -15.60 30.02 -2.14
CA ARG A 29 -14.48 29.14 -1.73
C ARG A 29 -14.31 29.17 -0.20
N SER A 30 -15.35 28.76 0.51
CA SER A 30 -15.40 28.76 1.97
C SER A 30 -14.50 27.65 2.53
N VAL A 31 -13.94 27.88 3.71
CA VAL A 31 -13.15 26.88 4.44
C VAL A 31 -13.95 25.58 4.61
N TRP A 32 -15.27 25.70 4.80
CA TRP A 32 -16.20 24.59 4.90
C TRP A 32 -16.28 23.75 3.64
N SER A 33 -16.30 24.38 2.46
CA SER A 33 -16.28 23.67 1.18
C SER A 33 -15.00 22.85 1.02
N LYS A 34 -13.84 23.41 1.39
CA LYS A 34 -12.56 22.69 1.34
C LYS A 34 -12.51 21.53 2.33
N LYS A 35 -12.98 21.75 3.56
CA LYS A 35 -13.01 20.70 4.60
C LYS A 35 -13.87 19.51 4.16
N ARG A 36 -15.04 19.76 3.57
CA ARG A 36 -15.91 18.69 3.05
C ARG A 36 -15.25 17.85 1.96
N VAL A 37 -14.52 18.47 1.03
CA VAL A 37 -13.81 17.75 -0.03
C VAL A 37 -12.70 16.87 0.55
N ILE A 38 -11.96 17.39 1.52
CA ILE A 38 -10.89 16.65 2.19
C ILE A 38 -11.46 15.45 2.98
N ASP A 39 -12.53 15.67 3.75
CA ASP A 39 -13.16 14.60 4.53
C ASP A 39 -13.74 13.51 3.63
N GLU A 40 -14.33 13.88 2.50
CA GLU A 40 -14.83 12.91 1.52
C GLU A 40 -13.69 12.13 0.84
N LEU A 41 -12.57 12.79 0.55
CA LEU A 41 -11.37 12.12 0.02
C LEU A 41 -10.85 11.05 0.98
N TYR A 42 -10.70 11.38 2.26
CA TYR A 42 -10.29 10.40 3.28
C TYR A 42 -11.28 9.25 3.39
N ARG A 43 -12.59 9.55 3.41
CA ARG A 43 -13.64 8.53 3.50
C ARG A 43 -13.56 7.54 2.34
N ILE A 44 -13.37 8.03 1.11
CA ILE A 44 -13.27 7.20 -0.10
C ILE A 44 -11.99 6.36 -0.06
N ILE A 45 -10.85 6.94 0.30
CA ILE A 45 -9.58 6.21 0.42
C ILE A 45 -9.70 5.11 1.47
N GLU A 46 -10.24 5.40 2.66
CA GLU A 46 -10.40 4.39 3.72
C GLU A 46 -11.33 3.25 3.31
N GLN A 47 -12.44 3.57 2.63
CA GLN A 47 -13.36 2.58 2.13
C GLN A 47 -12.68 1.67 1.10
N ASP A 48 -11.88 2.25 0.21
CA ASP A 48 -11.12 1.53 -0.81
C ASP A 48 -10.04 0.65 -0.20
N VAL A 49 -9.23 1.18 0.73
CA VAL A 49 -8.18 0.42 1.42
C VAL A 49 -8.74 -0.78 2.19
N LYS A 50 -9.94 -0.67 2.79
CA LYS A 50 -10.58 -1.77 3.50
C LYS A 50 -11.03 -2.92 2.59
N ARG A 51 -11.32 -2.64 1.31
CA ARG A 51 -11.71 -3.65 0.31
C ARG A 51 -10.53 -4.20 -0.49
N THR A 52 -9.33 -3.64 -0.34
CA THR A 52 -8.15 -4.07 -1.09
C THR A 52 -7.68 -5.46 -0.64
N PHE A 53 -7.68 -6.42 -1.57
CA PHE A 53 -7.18 -7.80 -1.38
C PHE A 53 -7.56 -8.44 -0.02
N PRO A 54 -8.86 -8.60 0.30
CA PRO A 54 -9.31 -9.06 1.62
C PRO A 54 -8.82 -10.47 1.98
N GLU A 55 -8.53 -11.28 0.98
CA GLU A 55 -7.99 -12.64 1.10
C GLU A 55 -6.60 -12.65 1.77
N LEU A 56 -5.79 -11.61 1.53
CA LEU A 56 -4.42 -11.51 2.01
C LEU A 56 -4.38 -10.95 3.44
N ALA A 57 -3.83 -11.75 4.38
CA ALA A 57 -3.75 -11.37 5.80
C ALA A 57 -2.97 -10.08 6.04
N TYR A 58 -1.97 -9.81 5.21
CA TYR A 58 -1.15 -8.60 5.26
C TYR A 58 -2.00 -7.32 5.17
N PHE A 59 -2.97 -7.26 4.27
CA PHE A 59 -3.83 -6.06 4.10
C PHE A 59 -4.91 -5.92 5.17
N ARG A 60 -5.11 -6.91 6.04
CA ARG A 60 -5.99 -6.81 7.21
C ARG A 60 -5.33 -6.11 8.39
N LEU A 61 -4.01 -5.92 8.37
CA LEU A 61 -3.29 -5.26 9.45
C LEU A 61 -3.61 -3.74 9.48
N PRO A 62 -4.03 -3.18 10.62
CA PRO A 62 -4.35 -1.75 10.72
C PRO A 62 -3.16 -0.84 10.37
N SER A 63 -1.93 -1.28 10.66
CA SER A 63 -0.70 -0.56 10.30
C SER A 63 -0.51 -0.48 8.79
N VAL A 64 -0.78 -1.55 8.06
CA VAL A 64 -0.69 -1.62 6.59
C VAL A 64 -1.76 -0.75 5.95
N GLN A 65 -3.01 -0.85 6.42
CA GLN A 65 -4.10 0.00 5.95
C GLN A 65 -3.82 1.48 6.18
N SER A 66 -3.28 1.84 7.35
CA SER A 66 -2.94 3.22 7.68
C SER A 66 -1.83 3.76 6.78
N ARG A 67 -0.77 2.96 6.52
CA ARG A 67 0.31 3.34 5.59
C ARG A 67 -0.22 3.54 4.18
N LEU A 68 -1.03 2.61 3.68
CA LEU A 68 -1.60 2.70 2.34
C LEU A 68 -2.52 3.93 2.18
N ALA A 69 -3.39 4.17 3.15
CA ALA A 69 -4.26 5.35 3.15
C ALA A 69 -3.46 6.66 3.19
N ASN A 70 -2.40 6.73 3.99
CA ASN A 70 -1.53 7.90 4.07
C ASN A 70 -0.82 8.18 2.75
N ILE A 71 -0.28 7.15 2.09
CA ILE A 71 0.37 7.29 0.78
C ILE A 71 -0.61 7.89 -0.24
N LEU A 72 -1.82 7.35 -0.32
CA LEU A 72 -2.87 7.81 -1.25
C LEU A 72 -3.34 9.24 -0.93
N ALA A 73 -3.50 9.57 0.35
CA ALA A 73 -3.88 10.91 0.78
C ALA A 73 -2.80 11.94 0.44
N ILE A 74 -1.54 11.64 0.76
CA ILE A 74 -0.39 12.50 0.44
C ILE A 74 -0.28 12.72 -1.06
N TYR A 75 -0.42 11.66 -1.87
CA TYR A 75 -0.40 11.76 -3.32
C TYR A 75 -1.46 12.75 -3.84
N SER A 76 -2.68 12.65 -3.29
CA SER A 76 -3.81 13.50 -3.67
C SER A 76 -3.59 14.97 -3.34
N PHE A 77 -2.94 15.26 -2.20
CA PHE A 77 -2.56 16.62 -1.84
C PHE A 77 -1.43 17.19 -2.71
N GLN A 78 -0.48 16.36 -3.13
CA GLN A 78 0.62 16.78 -3.99
C GLN A 78 0.19 17.00 -5.44
N HIS A 79 -0.83 16.26 -5.90
CA HIS A 79 -1.34 16.35 -7.29
C HIS A 79 -2.84 16.68 -7.32
N PRO A 80 -3.25 17.92 -6.98
CA PRO A 80 -4.66 18.31 -6.90
C PRO A 80 -5.46 18.12 -8.19
N SER A 81 -4.79 18.17 -9.35
CA SER A 81 -5.39 18.00 -10.68
C SER A 81 -5.72 16.54 -11.02
N LEU A 82 -4.93 15.59 -10.53
CA LEU A 82 -5.16 14.15 -10.72
C LEU A 82 -6.04 13.60 -9.59
N SER A 83 -5.74 14.00 -8.36
CA SER A 83 -6.36 13.51 -7.11
C SER A 83 -6.37 11.98 -7.01
N TYR A 84 -6.99 11.44 -5.96
CA TYR A 84 -7.23 10.02 -5.85
C TYR A 84 -8.27 9.54 -6.88
N ARG A 85 -8.00 8.40 -7.52
CA ARG A 85 -8.91 7.73 -8.45
C ARG A 85 -9.11 6.28 -8.05
N GLN A 86 -10.29 5.75 -8.31
CA GLN A 86 -10.58 4.33 -8.07
C GLN A 86 -9.58 3.44 -8.82
N GLY A 87 -9.10 2.39 -8.15
CA GLY A 87 -8.06 1.47 -8.65
C GLY A 87 -6.63 1.88 -8.28
N MET A 88 -6.40 3.14 -7.86
CA MET A 88 -5.08 3.55 -7.37
C MET A 88 -4.67 2.81 -6.10
N HIS A 89 -5.63 2.41 -5.27
CA HIS A 89 -5.38 1.59 -4.09
C HIS A 89 -4.81 0.22 -4.44
N ASP A 90 -5.20 -0.39 -5.56
CA ASP A 90 -4.70 -1.70 -5.98
C ASP A 90 -3.23 -1.60 -6.41
N ILE A 91 -2.88 -0.56 -7.18
CA ILE A 91 -1.50 -0.31 -7.62
C ILE A 91 -0.61 -0.03 -6.40
N ALA A 92 -1.03 0.90 -5.55
CA ALA A 92 -0.25 1.26 -4.35
C ALA A 92 -0.11 0.07 -3.39
N ALA A 93 -1.16 -0.73 -3.24
CA ALA A 93 -1.11 -1.95 -2.44
C ALA A 93 -0.12 -2.97 -3.01
N PHE A 94 -0.15 -3.22 -4.31
CA PHE A 94 0.77 -4.16 -4.95
C PHE A 94 2.23 -3.72 -4.79
N VAL A 95 2.51 -2.44 -5.04
CA VAL A 95 3.86 -1.87 -4.86
C VAL A 95 4.31 -2.03 -3.41
N MET A 96 3.49 -1.60 -2.44
CA MET A 96 3.81 -1.71 -1.02
C MET A 96 4.03 -3.18 -0.58
N TYR A 97 3.22 -4.11 -1.10
CA TYR A 97 3.34 -5.54 -0.80
C TYR A 97 4.68 -6.11 -1.28
N VAL A 98 5.06 -5.83 -2.53
CA VAL A 98 6.35 -6.27 -3.09
C VAL A 98 7.51 -5.66 -2.29
N PHE A 99 7.46 -4.36 -1.99
CA PHE A 99 8.53 -3.70 -1.21
C PHE A 99 8.70 -4.27 0.20
N ASP A 100 7.60 -4.49 0.93
CA ASP A 100 7.69 -5.06 2.28
C ASP A 100 8.20 -6.52 2.26
N HIS A 101 7.85 -7.30 1.23
CA HIS A 101 8.34 -8.67 1.07
C HIS A 101 9.79 -8.74 0.61
N ASP A 102 10.23 -7.86 -0.30
CA ASP A 102 11.63 -7.80 -0.73
C ASP A 102 12.53 -7.33 0.41
N LEU A 103 12.08 -6.36 1.23
CA LEU A 103 12.82 -5.91 2.41
C LEU A 103 13.02 -7.06 3.40
N PHE A 104 11.98 -7.86 3.64
CA PHE A 104 12.07 -9.04 4.51
C PHE A 104 13.11 -10.05 4.00
N LEU A 105 13.17 -10.30 2.70
CA LEU A 105 14.15 -11.22 2.10
C LEU A 105 15.59 -10.71 2.27
N VAL A 106 15.84 -9.41 2.14
CA VAL A 106 17.18 -8.83 2.31
C VAL A 106 17.64 -8.90 3.78
N GLU A 107 16.74 -8.66 4.73
CA GLU A 107 17.04 -8.79 6.15
C GLU A 107 17.37 -10.26 6.53
N ASP A 108 16.62 -11.22 6.00
CA ASP A 108 16.87 -12.64 6.22
C ASP A 108 18.22 -13.10 5.63
N LEU A 109 18.54 -12.67 4.40
CA LEU A 109 19.81 -13.00 3.76
C LEU A 109 21.01 -12.40 4.49
N SER A 110 20.92 -11.14 4.92
CA SER A 110 21.99 -10.49 5.70
C SER A 110 22.17 -11.13 7.09
N SER A 111 21.08 -11.59 7.70
CA SER A 111 21.10 -12.32 8.97
C SER A 111 21.78 -13.69 8.83
N LEU A 112 21.49 -14.42 7.73
CA LEU A 112 22.13 -15.70 7.43
C LEU A 112 23.62 -15.57 7.12
N GLU A 113 24.02 -14.54 6.39
CA GLU A 113 25.43 -14.27 6.08
C GLU A 113 26.22 -13.94 7.37
N THR A 114 25.63 -13.14 8.25
CA THR A 114 26.20 -12.83 9.56
C THR A 114 26.34 -14.10 10.42
N ALA A 115 25.31 -14.94 10.46
CA ALA A 115 25.33 -16.19 11.21
C ALA A 115 26.39 -17.19 10.68
N CYS A 116 26.50 -17.34 9.36
CA CYS A 116 27.46 -18.23 8.71
C CYS A 116 28.91 -17.77 8.95
N THR A 117 29.16 -16.45 8.87
CA THR A 117 30.47 -15.86 9.17
C THR A 117 30.88 -16.13 10.62
N MET A 118 29.94 -15.99 11.56
CA MET A 118 30.20 -16.27 12.98
C MET A 118 30.40 -17.77 13.26
N ALA A 119 29.71 -18.65 12.53
CA ALA A 119 29.87 -20.09 12.64
C ALA A 119 31.24 -20.58 12.15
N THR A 120 31.69 -20.07 10.99
CA THR A 120 32.98 -20.47 10.39
C THR A 120 34.20 -19.89 11.13
N SER A 121 34.05 -18.74 11.81
CA SER A 121 35.10 -18.16 12.66
C SER A 121 35.43 -19.00 13.91
N ARG A 122 34.44 -19.70 14.49
CA ARG A 122 34.66 -20.56 15.67
C ARG A 122 35.38 -21.87 15.36
N GLU A 123 35.31 -22.36 14.13
CA GLU A 123 35.99 -23.59 13.72
C GLU A 123 37.48 -23.38 13.43
N GLY A 124 37.92 -22.14 13.15
CA GLY A 124 39.33 -21.78 12.99
C GLY A 124 40.12 -21.76 14.31
N ALA A 125 39.50 -21.30 15.41
CA ALA A 125 40.18 -21.16 16.70
C ALA A 125 40.38 -22.49 17.46
N ALA A 126 39.61 -23.55 17.13
CA ALA A 126 39.70 -24.84 17.81
C ALA A 126 40.78 -25.78 17.23
N ARG A 127 41.44 -25.40 16.12
CA ARG A 127 42.44 -26.23 15.43
C ARG A 127 43.89 -25.87 15.74
N GLU A 128 44.15 -24.73 16.38
CA GLU A 128 45.50 -24.25 16.71
C GLU A 128 45.95 -24.55 18.16
N SER A 129 45.34 -25.54 18.81
CA SER A 129 45.70 -25.97 20.19
C SER A 129 46.15 -27.44 20.26
N ARG A 130 46.61 -28.01 19.13
CA ARG A 130 47.03 -29.42 19.04
C ARG A 130 48.47 -29.66 18.54
N HIS A 131 49.27 -28.61 18.37
CA HIS A 131 50.65 -28.73 17.87
C HIS A 131 51.73 -28.08 18.75
N GLY A 132 51.44 -27.77 20.01
CA GLY A 132 52.39 -27.17 20.96
C GLY A 132 52.57 -28.00 22.24
N CYS A 133 52.92 -29.27 22.11
CA CYS A 133 53.39 -30.08 23.24
C CYS A 133 54.31 -31.20 22.72
N VAL A 134 55.58 -30.87 22.48
CA VAL A 134 56.75 -31.75 22.58
C VAL A 134 57.91 -30.90 23.06
#